data_AF-A0A8H6HRA8-F1
#
_entry.id   AF-A0A8H6HRA8-F1
#
_cell.length_a   1.000
_cell.length_b   1.000
_cell.length_c   1.000
_cell.angle_alpha   90.00
_cell.angle_beta   90.00
_cell.angle_gamma   90.00
#
_symmetry.space_group_name_H-M   'P 1'
#
loop_
_entity.id
_entity.type
_entity.pdbx_description
1 polymer ?
#
loop_
_entity_poly.entity_id
_entity_poly.type
_entity_poly.pdbx_seq_one_letter_code
_entity_poly.pdbx_strand_id
1 'polypeptide(L)'
;MLMECAMCFSAFDSASDEVYHIPCGHCYCDSCFKFLTTHIFVCWYPDCRRDGSRLTPEDGARLRLKIGMASSHEDARALSSYKEAARIERGELKSKSEQNIPPVHHILGSIRLTSGSLAETITTSIDNRAPYTEALGTLSQAQNRLTAAQTRTEALKEEYTEAASRLHDARRRLFAKLA
;
A
#
# COMPACT_ATOMS: atom_id res chain seq x y z
N MET A 1 -35.25 13.95 9.58
CA MET A 1 -35.94 12.67 9.32
C MET A 1 -37.42 13.00 9.37
N LEU A 2 -38.11 12.98 8.23
CA LEU A 2 -39.55 13.23 8.19
C LEU A 2 -40.24 12.02 8.82
N MET A 3 -41.16 12.23 9.76
CA MET A 3 -42.01 11.14 10.25
C MET A 3 -43.07 10.86 9.18
N GLU A 4 -43.29 9.59 8.87
CA GLU A 4 -44.24 9.13 7.84
C GLU A 4 -45.29 8.21 8.47
N CYS A 5 -46.46 8.13 7.83
CA CYS A 5 -47.49 7.19 8.23
C CYS A 5 -47.09 5.75 7.92
N ALA A 6 -47.09 4.90 8.94
CA ALA A 6 -46.79 3.47 8.88
C ALA A 6 -47.67 2.64 7.92
N MET A 7 -48.82 3.17 7.50
CA MET A 7 -49.77 2.47 6.62
C MET A 7 -49.77 3.03 5.19
N CYS A 8 -49.87 4.34 5.03
CA CYS A 8 -49.97 4.97 3.71
C CYS A 8 -48.67 5.61 3.22
N PHE A 9 -47.60 5.58 4.04
CA PHE A 9 -46.27 6.15 3.75
C PHE A 9 -46.27 7.65 3.42
N SER A 10 -47.36 8.36 3.73
CA SER A 10 -47.42 9.81 3.56
C SER A 10 -46.58 10.48 4.64
N ALA A 11 -45.68 11.38 4.24
CA ALA A 11 -44.96 12.24 5.17
C ALA A 11 -45.95 13.16 5.90
N PHE A 12 -45.80 13.31 7.21
CA PHE A 12 -46.63 14.23 7.97
C PHE A 12 -46.19 15.66 7.69
N ASP A 13 -47.09 16.46 7.12
CA ASP A 13 -46.85 17.89 6.96
C ASP A 13 -47.34 18.65 8.20
N SER A 14 -46.50 19.57 8.64
CA SER A 14 -46.42 20.15 9.98
C SER A 14 -47.57 21.06 10.40
N ALA A 15 -48.60 21.28 9.56
CA ALA A 15 -49.60 22.32 9.80
C ALA A 15 -51.03 21.81 10.06
N SER A 16 -51.42 20.62 9.61
CA SER A 16 -52.84 20.19 9.66
C SER A 16 -53.09 18.74 10.06
N ASP A 17 -52.06 17.89 10.09
CA ASP A 17 -52.26 16.46 10.22
C ASP A 17 -52.29 16.05 11.70
N GLU A 18 -53.42 15.48 12.13
CA GLU A 18 -53.48 14.78 13.40
C GLU A 18 -52.72 13.45 13.26
N VAL A 19 -51.58 13.37 13.94
CA VAL A 19 -50.73 12.17 13.95
C VAL A 19 -50.98 11.40 15.24
N TYR A 20 -51.22 10.10 15.11
CA TYR A 20 -51.38 9.18 16.23
C TYR A 20 -50.15 8.30 16.36
N HIS A 21 -49.49 8.39 17.51
CA HIS A 21 -48.38 7.53 17.87
C HIS A 21 -48.86 6.44 18.82
N ILE A 22 -48.62 5.19 18.46
CA ILE A 22 -48.99 4.03 19.28
C ILE A 22 -47.80 3.56 20.13
N PRO A 23 -48.01 2.76 21.20
CA PRO A 23 -46.95 2.42 22.17
C PRO A 23 -45.73 1.73 21.57
N CYS A 24 -45.91 1.06 20.42
CA CYS A 24 -44.83 0.35 19.76
C CYS A 24 -43.97 1.22 18.83
N GLY A 25 -44.12 2.55 18.87
CA GLY A 25 -43.22 3.51 18.21
C GLY A 25 -43.63 3.95 16.80
N HIS A 26 -44.73 3.40 16.25
CA HIS A 26 -45.19 3.75 14.91
C HIS A 26 -46.24 4.86 14.93
N CYS A 27 -46.21 5.67 13.87
CA CYS A 27 -47.10 6.80 13.68
C CYS A 27 -48.09 6.54 12.55
N TYR A 28 -49.33 7.00 12.71
CA TYR A 28 -50.39 6.91 11.72
C TYR A 28 -51.05 8.28 11.53
N CYS A 29 -51.48 8.59 10.30
CA CYS A 29 -52.41 9.70 10.10
C CYS A 29 -53.80 9.33 10.63
N ASP A 30 -54.63 10.34 10.92
CA ASP A 30 -55.98 10.17 11.48
C ASP A 30 -56.83 9.13 10.75
N SER A 31 -56.86 9.17 9.41
CA SER A 31 -57.64 8.25 8.60
C SER A 31 -57.15 6.80 8.73
N CYS A 32 -55.84 6.57 8.69
CA CYS A 32 -55.25 5.25 8.84
C CYS A 32 -55.42 4.70 10.26
N PHE A 33 -55.29 5.54 11.28
CA PHE A 33 -55.48 5.13 12.67
C PHE A 33 -56.94 4.73 12.95
N LYS A 34 -57.90 5.53 12.47
CA LYS A 34 -59.33 5.20 12.56
C LYS A 34 -59.66 3.92 11.80
N PHE A 35 -59.09 3.73 10.61
CA PHE A 35 -59.28 2.52 9.83
C PHE A 35 -58.81 1.28 10.60
N LEU A 36 -57.61 1.31 11.16
CA LEU A 36 -57.02 0.20 11.94
C LEU A 36 -57.86 -0.16 13.17
N THR A 37 -58.28 0.85 13.93
CA THR A 37 -59.04 0.66 15.18
C THR A 37 -60.49 0.24 14.93
N THR A 38 -61.09 0.62 13.79
CA THR A 38 -62.46 0.22 13.41
C THR A 38 -62.51 -1.21 12.88
N HIS A 39 -61.52 -1.62 12.09
CA HIS A 39 -61.49 -2.95 11.45
C HIS A 39 -60.69 -3.98 12.26
N ILE A 40 -60.30 -3.61 13.48
CA ILE A 40 -59.72 -4.50 14.48
C ILE A 40 -58.41 -5.13 14.01
N PHE A 41 -57.57 -4.34 13.35
CA PHE A 41 -56.25 -4.76 12.90
C PHE A 41 -55.21 -4.65 14.02
N VAL A 42 -54.15 -5.45 13.91
CA VAL A 42 -52.91 -5.24 14.66
C VAL A 42 -52.11 -4.09 14.03
N CYS A 43 -51.06 -3.63 14.70
CA CYS A 43 -50.08 -2.75 14.07
C CYS A 43 -49.58 -3.38 12.76
N TRP A 44 -49.51 -2.58 11.68
CA TRP A 44 -49.09 -3.03 10.35
C TRP A 44 -47.69 -3.67 10.35
N TYR A 45 -46.84 -3.30 11.31
CA TYR A 45 -45.52 -3.90 11.45
C TYR A 45 -45.60 -5.23 12.22
N PRO A 46 -45.12 -6.34 11.61
CA PRO A 46 -45.30 -7.70 12.14
C PRO A 46 -44.66 -7.93 13.51
N ASP A 47 -43.67 -7.13 13.91
CA ASP A 47 -42.97 -7.25 15.19
C ASP A 47 -43.56 -6.45 16.35
N CYS A 48 -44.55 -5.58 16.09
CA CYS A 48 -44.98 -4.59 17.08
C CYS A 48 -45.84 -5.11 18.23
N ARG A 49 -46.62 -6.17 17.98
CA ARG A 49 -47.57 -6.78 18.94
C ARG A 49 -47.59 -8.28 18.71
N ARG A 50 -46.51 -8.94 19.16
CA ARG A 50 -46.32 -10.40 19.01
C ARG A 50 -47.39 -11.23 19.74
N ASP A 51 -48.10 -10.63 20.68
CA ASP A 51 -49.26 -11.20 21.36
C ASP A 51 -50.54 -11.19 20.50
N GLY A 52 -50.50 -10.59 19.30
CA GLY A 52 -51.64 -10.46 18.41
C GLY A 52 -52.71 -9.50 18.92
N SER A 53 -52.37 -8.65 19.91
CA SER A 53 -53.34 -7.72 20.50
C SER A 53 -53.76 -6.66 19.48
N ARG A 54 -55.07 -6.44 19.40
CA ARG A 54 -55.72 -5.55 18.46
C ARG A 54 -55.50 -4.10 18.88
N LEU A 55 -55.37 -3.20 17.90
CA LEU A 55 -55.30 -1.76 18.19
C LEU A 55 -56.69 -1.22 18.55
N THR A 56 -56.78 -0.50 19.66
CA THR A 56 -57.98 0.23 20.08
C THR A 56 -57.76 1.75 19.96
N PRO A 57 -58.82 2.57 19.93
CA PRO A 57 -58.67 4.03 19.92
C PRO A 57 -57.85 4.58 21.10
N GLU A 58 -57.85 3.86 22.24
CA GLU A 58 -57.13 4.21 23.47
C GLU A 58 -55.61 4.04 23.32
N ASP A 59 -55.16 3.21 22.38
CA ASP A 59 -53.74 3.02 22.08
C ASP A 59 -53.10 4.23 21.39
N GLY A 60 -53.89 5.15 20.82
CA GLY A 60 -53.38 6.27 20.05
C GLY A 60 -53.08 7.51 20.88
N ALA A 61 -51.80 7.85 21.07
CA ALA A 61 -51.41 9.15 21.61
C ALA A 61 -51.31 10.18 20.48
N ARG A 62 -52.14 11.22 20.53
CA ARG A 62 -52.11 12.30 19.53
C ARG A 62 -50.84 13.15 19.68
N LEU A 63 -49.96 13.10 18.69
CA LEU A 63 -48.79 13.95 18.59
C LEU A 63 -49.15 15.29 17.94
N ARG A 64 -48.88 16.38 18.65
CA ARG A 64 -48.87 17.72 18.06
C ARG A 64 -47.48 17.96 17.48
N LEU A 65 -47.27 17.60 16.22
CA LEU A 65 -46.03 17.89 15.53
C LEU A 65 -45.97 19.39 15.19
N LYS A 66 -45.26 20.17 15.99
CA LYS A 66 -44.76 21.48 15.56
C LYS A 66 -43.39 21.28 14.95
N ILE A 67 -43.31 21.01 13.65
CA ILE A 67 -42.06 21.22 12.93
C ILE A 67 -41.95 22.72 12.75
N GLY A 68 -41.08 23.37 13.52
CA GLY A 68 -40.72 24.76 13.26
C GLY A 68 -40.01 24.79 11.91
N MET A 69 -40.67 25.30 10.87
CA MET A 69 -39.98 25.63 9.64
C MET A 69 -38.91 26.67 9.98
N ALA A 70 -37.63 26.31 9.81
CA ALA A 70 -36.56 27.28 9.93
C ALA A 70 -36.85 28.42 8.95
N SER A 71 -36.74 29.65 9.43
CA SER A 71 -36.93 30.81 8.56
C SER A 71 -35.81 30.87 7.51
N SER A 72 -36.09 31.44 6.35
CA SER A 72 -35.07 31.67 5.30
C SER A 72 -33.84 32.42 5.83
N HIS A 73 -34.01 33.22 6.89
CA HIS A 73 -32.95 33.93 7.57
C HIS A 73 -32.05 33.02 8.44
N GLU A 74 -32.63 32.00 9.11
CA GLU A 74 -31.86 30.99 9.86
C GLU A 74 -31.05 30.08 8.93
N ASP A 75 -31.64 29.69 7.80
CA ASP A 75 -30.95 28.93 6.76
C ASP A 75 -29.79 29.73 6.13
N ALA A 76 -30.02 31.01 5.83
CA ALA A 76 -28.97 31.89 5.32
C ALA A 76 -27.82 32.06 6.31
N ARG A 77 -28.12 32.16 7.61
CA ARG A 77 -27.12 32.23 8.67
C ARG A 77 -26.31 30.94 8.76
N ALA A 78 -26.98 29.78 8.76
CA ALA A 78 -26.32 28.48 8.78
C ALA A 78 -25.39 28.31 7.57
N LEU A 79 -25.87 28.62 6.36
CA LEU A 79 -25.07 28.57 5.14
C LEU A 79 -23.87 29.51 5.19
N SER A 80 -24.02 30.71 5.75
CA SER A 80 -22.90 31.64 5.93
C SER A 80 -21.83 31.08 6.88
N SER A 81 -22.25 30.46 7.99
CA SER A 81 -21.34 29.82 8.93
C SER A 81 -20.59 28.64 8.29
N TYR A 82 -21.28 27.81 7.49
CA TYR A 82 -20.63 26.73 6.74
C TYR A 82 -19.62 27.24 5.71
N LYS A 83 -19.95 28.32 4.99
CA LYS A 83 -19.02 28.94 4.03
C LYS A 83 -17.76 29.46 4.71
N GLU A 84 -17.91 30.07 5.89
CA GLU A 84 -16.75 30.58 6.64
C GLU A 84 -15.90 29.44 7.21
N ALA A 85 -16.51 28.40 7.76
CA ALA A 85 -15.78 27.21 8.21
C ALA A 85 -14.98 26.56 7.06
N ALA A 86 -15.61 26.40 5.89
CA ALA A 86 -14.94 25.85 4.70
C ALA A 86 -13.84 26.78 4.15
N ARG A 87 -13.90 28.08 4.43
CA ARG A 87 -12.85 29.05 4.08
C ARG A 87 -11.64 28.89 5.00
N ILE A 88 -11.89 28.79 6.32
CA ILE A 88 -10.85 28.59 7.33
C ILE A 88 -10.12 27.26 7.09
N GLU A 89 -10.86 26.16 6.91
CA GLU A 89 -10.29 24.83 6.66
C GLU A 89 -9.41 24.82 5.40
N ARG A 90 -9.84 25.46 4.31
CA ARG A 90 -9.01 25.62 3.11
C ARG A 90 -7.75 26.45 3.37
N GLY A 91 -7.84 27.48 4.18
CA GLY A 91 -6.70 28.30 4.60
C GLY A 91 -5.67 27.47 5.38
N GLU A 92 -6.12 26.66 6.34
CA GLU A 92 -5.26 25.78 7.12
C GLU A 92 -4.58 24.72 6.26
N LEU A 93 -5.33 24.06 5.36
CA LEU A 93 -4.78 23.07 4.44
C LEU A 93 -3.74 23.69 3.50
N LYS A 94 -4.00 24.88 2.98
CA LYS A 94 -3.04 25.61 2.15
C LYS A 94 -1.77 25.93 2.93
N SER A 95 -1.90 26.44 4.16
CA SER A 95 -0.75 26.74 5.01
C SER A 95 0.08 25.49 5.34
N LYS A 96 -0.58 24.38 5.71
CA LYS A 96 0.08 23.09 5.93
C LYS A 96 0.80 22.59 4.67
N SER A 97 0.18 22.74 3.50
CA SER A 97 0.81 22.39 2.23
C SER A 97 2.05 23.23 1.96
N GLU A 98 1.98 24.56 2.11
CA GLU A 98 3.10 25.48 1.90
C GLU A 98 4.26 25.22 2.87
N GLN A 99 3.98 24.79 4.10
CA GLN A 99 5.01 24.40 5.08
C GLN A 99 5.67 23.07 4.75
N ASN A 100 4.95 22.11 4.18
CA ASN A 100 5.45 20.74 3.96
C ASN A 100 6.05 20.51 2.56
N ILE A 101 5.71 21.33 1.55
CA ILE A 101 6.29 21.23 0.20
C ILE A 101 7.82 21.42 0.21
N PRO A 102 8.38 22.48 0.83
CA PRO A 102 9.83 22.69 0.85
C PRO A 102 10.66 21.54 1.45
N PRO A 103 10.34 20.98 2.64
CA PRO A 103 11.11 19.88 3.20
C PRO A 103 10.99 18.60 2.37
N VAL A 104 9.83 18.32 1.74
CA VAL A 104 9.68 17.18 0.82
C VAL A 104 10.58 17.34 -0.41
N HIS A 105 10.61 18.52 -1.02
CA HIS A 105 11.53 18.78 -2.14
C HIS A 105 12.99 18.67 -1.73
N HIS A 106 13.34 19.15 -0.54
CA HIS A 106 14.70 19.02 -0.01
C HIS A 106 15.10 17.55 0.16
N ILE A 107 14.25 16.73 0.79
CA ILE A 107 14.49 15.29 0.97
C ILE A 107 14.67 14.59 -0.38
N LEU A 108 13.79 14.85 -1.34
CA LEU A 108 13.90 14.28 -2.69
C LEU A 108 15.20 14.69 -3.40
N GLY A 109 15.61 15.95 -3.23
CA GLY A 109 16.89 16.46 -3.72
C GLY A 109 18.08 15.73 -3.10
N SER A 110 18.08 15.55 -1.78
CA SER A 110 19.13 14.82 -1.05
C SER A 110 19.23 13.36 -1.51
N ILE A 111 18.09 12.66 -1.63
CA ILE A 111 18.06 11.26 -2.12
C ILE A 111 18.70 11.17 -3.50
N ARG A 112 18.34 12.08 -4.43
CA ARG A 112 18.88 12.07 -5.79
C ARG A 112 20.40 12.26 -5.83
N LEU A 113 20.94 13.14 -4.99
CA LEU A 113 22.39 13.36 -4.87
C LEU A 113 23.10 12.13 -4.31
N THR A 114 22.57 11.51 -3.25
CA THR A 114 23.16 10.31 -2.65
C THR A 114 23.13 9.13 -3.62
N SER A 115 22.04 8.92 -4.35
CA SER A 115 21.96 7.87 -5.37
C SER A 115 22.96 8.08 -6.51
N GLY A 116 23.16 9.33 -6.95
CA GLY A 116 24.17 9.66 -7.97
C GLY A 116 25.59 9.33 -7.51
N SER A 117 25.95 9.76 -6.28
CA SER A 117 27.27 9.47 -5.69
C SER A 117 27.52 7.98 -5.50
N LEU A 118 26.49 7.21 -5.12
CA LEU A 118 26.60 5.76 -5.00
C LEU A 118 26.84 5.09 -6.36
N ALA A 119 26.15 5.52 -7.41
CA ALA A 119 26.34 5.01 -8.76
C ALA A 119 27.76 5.27 -9.30
N GLU A 120 28.32 6.44 -9.01
CA GLU A 120 29.70 6.80 -9.35
C GLU A 120 30.73 5.93 -8.61
N THR A 121 30.48 5.67 -7.32
CA THR A 121 31.32 4.79 -6.50
C THR A 121 31.32 3.35 -7.01
N ILE A 122 30.16 2.82 -7.41
CA ILE A 122 30.02 1.49 -8.00
C ILE A 122 30.77 1.42 -9.34
N THR A 123 30.63 2.43 -10.19
CA THR A 123 31.30 2.48 -11.50
C THR A 123 32.82 2.48 -11.33
N THR A 124 33.34 3.36 -10.47
CA THR A 124 34.77 3.42 -10.14
C THR A 124 35.28 2.08 -9.58
N SER A 125 34.49 1.39 -8.76
CA SER A 125 34.87 0.08 -8.21
C SER A 125 34.92 -1.02 -9.27
N ILE A 126 34.05 -0.96 -10.28
CA ILE A 126 34.04 -1.89 -11.42
C ILE A 126 35.23 -1.60 -12.34
N ASP A 127 35.51 -0.33 -12.66
CA ASP A 127 36.64 0.05 -13.49
C ASP A 127 37.97 -0.36 -12.84
N ASN A 128 38.09 -0.21 -11.52
CA ASN A 128 39.25 -0.68 -10.76
C ASN A 128 39.40 -2.21 -10.73
N ARG A 129 38.37 -3.00 -11.09
CA ARG A 129 38.47 -4.47 -11.21
C ARG A 129 39.03 -4.95 -12.55
N ALA A 130 38.88 -4.16 -13.61
CA ALA A 130 39.37 -4.55 -14.94
C ALA A 130 40.89 -4.83 -14.97
N PRO A 131 41.77 -4.01 -14.35
CA PRO A 131 43.21 -4.27 -14.29
C PRO A 131 43.58 -5.59 -13.60
N TYR A 132 42.84 -5.99 -12.56
CA TYR A 132 43.10 -7.26 -11.86
C TYR A 132 42.82 -8.47 -12.75
N THR A 133 41.79 -8.39 -13.60
CA THR A 133 41.44 -9.48 -14.52
C THR A 133 42.52 -9.65 -15.59
N GLU A 134 43.05 -8.56 -16.11
CA GLU A 134 44.17 -8.57 -17.06
C GLU A 134 45.47 -9.09 -16.42
N ALA A 135 45.77 -8.66 -15.19
CA ALA A 135 46.92 -9.15 -14.44
C ALA A 135 46.83 -10.67 -14.18
N LEU A 136 45.65 -11.18 -13.82
CA LEU A 136 45.42 -12.62 -13.66
C LEU A 136 45.62 -13.39 -14.97
N GLY A 137 45.15 -12.84 -16.09
CA GLY A 137 45.38 -13.42 -17.41
C GLY A 137 46.87 -13.50 -17.75
N THR A 138 47.61 -12.43 -17.48
CA THR A 138 49.07 -12.38 -17.68
C THR A 138 49.81 -13.39 -16.79
N LEU A 139 49.43 -13.50 -15.52
CA LEU A 139 49.99 -14.48 -14.60
C LEU A 139 49.71 -15.92 -15.04
N SER A 140 48.50 -16.20 -15.52
CA SER A 140 48.16 -17.53 -16.06
C SER A 140 49.01 -17.89 -17.28
N GLN A 141 49.21 -16.94 -18.21
CA GLN A 141 50.10 -17.15 -19.36
C GLN A 141 51.56 -17.37 -18.93
N ALA A 142 52.05 -16.60 -17.95
CA ALA A 142 53.38 -16.76 -17.40
C ALA A 142 53.56 -18.15 -16.76
N GLN A 143 52.57 -18.60 -15.98
CA GLN A 143 52.56 -19.93 -15.38
C GLN A 143 52.62 -21.04 -16.44
N ASN A 144 51.82 -20.93 -17.50
CA ASN A 144 51.83 -21.91 -18.59
C ASN A 144 53.20 -21.98 -19.29
N ARG A 145 53.83 -20.82 -19.52
CA ARG A 145 55.19 -20.76 -20.09
C ARG A 145 56.22 -21.40 -19.17
N LEU A 146 56.11 -21.16 -17.86
CA LEU A 146 56.99 -21.75 -16.87
C LEU A 146 56.85 -23.28 -16.83
N THR A 147 55.61 -23.79 -16.83
CA THR A 147 55.36 -25.23 -16.89
C THR A 147 55.94 -25.86 -18.15
N ALA A 148 55.75 -25.25 -19.32
CA ALA A 148 56.35 -25.74 -20.56
C ALA A 148 57.89 -25.74 -20.52
N ALA A 149 58.49 -24.71 -19.93
CA ALA A 149 59.94 -24.63 -19.76
C ALA A 149 60.46 -25.70 -18.78
N GLN A 150 59.73 -25.98 -17.71
CA GLN A 150 60.05 -27.07 -16.77
C GLN A 150 60.03 -28.43 -17.46
N THR A 151 58.95 -28.75 -18.18
CA THR A 151 58.85 -30.01 -18.94
C THR A 151 60.00 -30.15 -19.94
N ARG A 152 60.36 -29.08 -20.66
CA ARG A 152 61.50 -29.10 -21.59
C ARG A 152 62.83 -29.32 -20.87
N THR A 153 63.00 -28.74 -19.69
CA THR A 153 64.22 -28.89 -18.89
C THR A 153 64.35 -30.32 -18.37
N GLU A 154 63.26 -30.94 -17.95
CA GLU A 154 63.24 -32.36 -17.54
C GLU A 154 63.62 -33.28 -18.70
N ALA A 155 63.03 -33.07 -19.89
CA ALA A 155 63.40 -33.82 -21.09
C ALA A 155 64.89 -33.68 -21.45
N LEU A 156 65.43 -32.45 -21.42
CA LEU A 156 66.86 -32.20 -21.67
C LEU A 156 67.75 -32.88 -20.62
N LYS A 157 67.30 -32.96 -19.36
CA LYS A 157 68.03 -33.66 -18.30
C LYS A 157 68.07 -35.16 -18.58
N GLU A 158 66.98 -35.76 -19.03
CA GLU A 158 66.93 -37.16 -19.44
C GLU A 158 67.89 -37.43 -20.61
N GLU A 159 67.82 -36.62 -21.67
CA GLU A 159 68.73 -36.71 -22.82
C GLU A 159 70.21 -36.60 -22.40
N TYR A 160 70.53 -35.67 -21.50
CA TYR A 160 71.88 -35.51 -20.97
C TYR A 160 72.33 -36.76 -20.20
N THR A 161 71.48 -37.33 -19.35
CA THR A 161 71.82 -38.54 -18.59
C THR A 161 72.06 -39.74 -19.50
N GLU A 162 71.27 -39.89 -20.57
CA GLU A 162 71.47 -40.94 -21.55
C GLU A 162 72.78 -40.76 -22.32
N ALA A 163 73.07 -39.54 -22.78
CA ALA A 163 74.32 -39.22 -23.46
C ALA A 163 75.54 -39.47 -22.56
N ALA A 164 75.47 -39.10 -21.27
CA ALA A 164 76.52 -39.35 -20.30
C ALA A 164 76.75 -40.85 -20.07
N SER A 165 75.66 -41.64 -20.01
CA SER A 165 75.74 -43.11 -19.90
C SER A 165 76.43 -43.73 -21.12
N ARG A 166 76.00 -43.34 -22.34
CA ARG A 166 76.62 -43.81 -23.59
C ARG A 166 78.11 -43.45 -23.67
N LEU A 167 78.50 -42.24 -23.24
CA LEU A 167 79.89 -41.81 -23.20
C LEU A 167 80.71 -42.65 -22.20
N HIS A 168 80.15 -42.92 -21.01
CA HIS A 168 80.79 -43.76 -20.01
C HIS A 168 81.00 -45.20 -20.53
N ASP A 169 80.02 -45.78 -21.21
CA ASP A 169 80.13 -47.10 -21.85
C ASP A 169 81.18 -47.13 -22.96
N ALA A 170 81.19 -46.12 -23.83
CA ALA A 170 82.20 -46.00 -24.88
C ALA A 170 83.61 -45.93 -24.29
N ARG A 171 83.80 -45.13 -23.22
CA ARG A 171 85.06 -45.04 -22.48
C ARG A 171 85.48 -46.40 -21.92
N ARG A 172 84.58 -47.15 -21.27
CA ARG A 172 84.87 -48.51 -20.75
C ARG A 172 85.31 -49.47 -21.86
N ARG A 173 84.60 -49.47 -23.00
CA ARG A 173 84.95 -50.31 -24.16
C ARG A 173 86.31 -49.97 -24.77
N LEU A 174 86.67 -48.69 -24.82
CA LEU A 174 87.98 -48.24 -25.32
C LEU A 174 89.11 -48.77 -24.44
N PHE A 175 88.99 -48.61 -23.11
CA PHE A 175 90.00 -49.11 -22.17
C PHE A 175 90.14 -50.63 -22.22
N ALA A 176 89.03 -51.37 -22.36
CA ALA A 176 89.07 -52.83 -22.50
C ALA A 176 89.78 -53.31 -23.78
N LYS A 177 89.90 -52.47 -24.82
CA LYS A 177 90.63 -52.80 -26.06
C LYS A 177 92.12 -52.46 -26.00
N LEU A 178 92.53 -51.65 -25.02
CA LEU A 178 93.91 -51.20 -24.84
C LEU A 178 94.67 -52.00 -23.77
N ALA A 179 93.97 -52.84 -23.01
CA ALA A 179 94.52 -53.78 -22.04
C ALA A 179 94.65 -55.18 -22.67
#